data_AF-A0A830FTH6-F1
#
_entry.id   AF-A0A830FTH6-F1
#
_cell.length_a   1.000
_cell.length_b   1.000
_cell.length_c   1.000
_cell.angle_alpha   90.00
_cell.angle_beta   90.00
_cell.angle_gamma   90.00
#
_symmetry.space_group_name_H-M   'P 1'
#
loop_
_entity.id
_entity.type
_entity.pdbx_description
1 polymer ?
#
loop_
_entity_poly.entity_id
_entity_poly.type
_entity_poly.pdbx_seq_one_letter_code
_entity_poly.pdbx_strand_id
1 'polypeptide(L)'
;MSAPRDALHGALRDGLRVALNRPRTFGFAGGALLCEVVLRLALATVHPLLAVVCPPVVALPLLGATAPAVDAAVADPAATPALALRARLRERGPTLLALAVGGHLVALACGAAAFLLLDTPVRWAVYATGGTVSTVAVHVTPLVGVAVGAFLAWGLLAPAVARAASGDGVGVDVRAPLRALRDRRRTAAVLGLHLVCALVALGLFAACVALAADYYPTRTAALLSLGVAFASTVGALVLLGTLAYPIHVALARRGGPRPPSLSPKRVAVAALLLTTLVAGASAVRVTETRPTPDAGTGTAALPADATDAYAAALDRTAARDHRVTVRDAHEGRALVSTTTVERTDRRIRTVVDTGDGDPTVGYADSGVVYGLAGFSPGLFALGERHAGDWKRARALPGYWYLRDEYAVTDGFASGLPEPHTGAWTTVNRTDGVRTVALTDDAAVFDALLDVEADDASVRSGRVRMRLDTERGVVLGGSARLNATLGDHDLVRNRTYDAASGPGVEAPRPDTLGARSPGEWLWDVFAY
;
A
#
# COMPACT_ATOMS: atom_id res chain seq x y z
N MET A 1 29.74 -29.25 24.74
CA MET A 1 28.93 -28.04 24.40
C MET A 1 27.74 -28.34 23.45
N SER A 2 27.09 -29.51 23.58
CA SER A 2 25.97 -29.98 22.73
C SER A 2 24.57 -29.69 23.28
N ALA A 3 24.43 -29.52 24.60
CA ALA A 3 23.15 -29.39 25.32
C ALA A 3 22.12 -28.36 24.78
N PRO A 4 22.49 -27.19 24.22
CA PRO A 4 21.49 -26.18 23.88
C PRO A 4 20.86 -26.33 22.48
N ARG A 5 21.35 -27.23 21.61
CA ARG A 5 20.64 -27.61 20.35
C ARG A 5 19.53 -28.63 20.63
N ASP A 6 19.72 -29.47 21.64
CA ASP A 6 18.75 -30.50 22.03
C ASP A 6 17.50 -29.90 22.70
N ALA A 7 17.67 -28.73 23.34
CA ALA A 7 16.59 -28.00 23.98
C ALA A 7 15.56 -27.42 22.98
N LEU A 8 16.01 -26.91 21.82
CA LEU A 8 15.11 -26.40 20.79
C LEU A 8 14.43 -27.54 20.03
N HIS A 9 15.20 -28.54 19.59
CA HIS A 9 14.65 -29.71 18.91
C HIS A 9 13.62 -30.46 19.75
N GLY A 10 13.89 -30.62 21.05
CA GLY A 10 12.90 -31.24 21.93
C GLY A 10 11.66 -30.37 22.13
N ALA A 11 11.75 -29.03 22.12
CA ALA A 11 10.57 -28.17 22.24
C ALA A 11 9.64 -28.30 21.03
N LEU A 12 10.24 -28.31 19.83
CA LEU A 12 9.54 -28.55 18.56
C LEU A 12 8.89 -29.93 18.56
N ARG A 13 9.64 -30.97 18.94
CA ARG A 13 9.16 -32.36 19.01
C ARG A 13 8.00 -32.52 19.99
N ASP A 14 8.14 -31.98 21.20
CA ASP A 14 7.11 -32.11 22.24
C ASP A 14 5.84 -31.35 21.85
N GLY A 15 5.98 -30.13 21.33
CA GLY A 15 4.85 -29.33 20.85
C GLY A 15 4.11 -30.02 19.70
N LEU A 16 4.84 -30.48 18.68
CA LEU A 16 4.25 -31.22 17.55
C LEU A 16 3.59 -32.51 18.01
N ARG A 17 4.20 -33.24 18.96
CA ARG A 17 3.60 -34.45 19.52
C ARG A 17 2.25 -34.15 20.17
N VAL A 18 2.15 -33.06 20.93
CA VAL A 18 0.86 -32.64 21.53
C VAL A 18 -0.13 -32.24 20.45
N ALA A 19 0.28 -31.42 19.48
CA ALA A 19 -0.59 -30.98 18.40
C ALA A 19 -1.19 -32.16 17.59
N LEU A 20 -0.36 -33.16 17.25
CA LEU A 20 -0.76 -34.28 16.41
C LEU A 20 -1.49 -35.40 17.16
N ASN A 21 -1.16 -35.63 18.44
CA ASN A 21 -1.72 -36.77 19.20
C ASN A 21 -2.85 -36.37 20.17
N ARG A 22 -3.15 -35.07 20.32
CA ARG A 22 -4.23 -34.59 21.21
C ARG A 22 -5.30 -33.86 20.39
N PRO A 23 -6.29 -34.57 19.82
CA PRO A 23 -7.30 -33.98 18.94
C PRO A 23 -8.14 -32.90 19.63
N ARG A 24 -8.36 -33.02 20.95
CA ARG A 24 -9.05 -31.97 21.74
C ARG A 24 -8.27 -30.66 21.77
N THR A 25 -6.95 -30.71 21.95
CA THR A 25 -6.08 -29.52 21.95
C THR A 25 -6.01 -28.90 20.56
N PHE A 26 -5.85 -29.74 19.54
CA PHE A 26 -5.85 -29.31 18.14
C PHE A 26 -7.18 -28.65 17.75
N GLY A 27 -8.30 -29.33 17.97
CA GLY A 27 -9.63 -28.81 17.64
C GLY A 27 -9.97 -27.53 18.41
N PHE A 28 -9.57 -27.43 19.68
CA PHE A 28 -9.78 -26.21 20.45
C PHE A 28 -8.96 -25.03 19.91
N ALA A 29 -7.66 -25.23 19.65
CA ALA A 29 -6.80 -24.16 19.14
C ALA A 29 -7.24 -23.71 17.74
N GLY A 30 -7.58 -24.66 16.86
CA GLY A 30 -8.15 -24.36 15.55
C GLY A 30 -9.48 -23.63 15.65
N GLY A 31 -10.38 -24.05 16.54
CA GLY A 31 -11.66 -23.37 16.79
C GLY A 31 -11.49 -21.94 17.30
N ALA A 32 -10.57 -21.71 18.25
CA ALA A 32 -10.29 -20.37 18.79
C ALA A 32 -9.74 -19.42 17.71
N LEU A 33 -8.82 -19.91 16.86
CA LEU A 33 -8.27 -19.15 15.73
C LEU A 33 -9.32 -18.91 14.65
N LEU A 34 -10.18 -19.89 14.37
CA LEU A 34 -11.27 -19.75 13.40
C LEU A 34 -12.30 -18.71 13.86
N CYS A 35 -12.68 -18.71 15.14
CA CYS A 35 -13.59 -17.68 15.68
C CYS A 35 -12.99 -16.27 15.56
N GLU A 36 -11.68 -16.12 15.80
CA GLU A 36 -10.97 -14.85 15.62
C GLU A 36 -10.94 -14.42 14.14
N VAL A 37 -10.73 -15.36 13.22
CA VAL A 37 -10.83 -15.11 11.77
C VAL A 37 -12.23 -14.66 11.37
N VAL A 38 -13.28 -15.32 11.86
CA VAL A 38 -14.68 -14.95 11.58
C VAL A 38 -14.98 -13.54 12.10
N LEU A 39 -14.50 -13.18 13.30
CA LEU A 39 -14.62 -11.82 13.82
C LEU A 39 -13.93 -10.81 12.90
N ARG A 40 -12.68 -11.07 12.48
CA ARG A 40 -11.93 -10.19 11.57
C ARG A 40 -12.60 -10.09 10.20
N LEU A 41 -13.18 -11.16 9.69
CA LEU A 41 -13.97 -11.16 8.46
C LEU A 41 -15.21 -10.28 8.57
N ALA A 42 -15.96 -10.40 9.66
CA ALA A 42 -17.13 -9.56 9.93
C ALA A 42 -16.74 -8.07 10.09
N LEU A 43 -15.53 -7.77 10.57
CA LEU A 43 -15.01 -6.41 10.59
C LEU A 43 -14.53 -5.94 9.23
N ALA A 44 -13.92 -6.82 8.43
CA ALA A 44 -13.47 -6.51 7.06
C ALA A 44 -14.62 -6.15 6.12
N THR A 45 -15.83 -6.70 6.34
CA THR A 45 -17.02 -6.31 5.57
C THR A 45 -17.48 -4.88 5.86
N VAL A 46 -17.13 -4.34 7.03
CA VAL A 46 -17.36 -2.92 7.38
C VAL A 46 -16.22 -2.06 6.83
N HIS A 47 -14.97 -2.40 7.18
CA HIS A 47 -13.78 -1.74 6.65
C HIS A 47 -12.55 -2.65 6.83
N PRO A 48 -11.69 -2.84 5.81
CA PRO A 48 -10.54 -3.76 5.87
C PRO A 48 -9.53 -3.39 6.97
N LEU A 49 -9.38 -2.09 7.30
CA LEU A 49 -8.53 -1.67 8.43
C LEU A 49 -9.01 -2.24 9.75
N LEU A 50 -10.31 -2.42 9.97
CA LEU A 50 -10.82 -2.95 11.23
C LEU A 50 -10.35 -4.39 11.45
N ALA A 51 -10.18 -5.18 10.39
CA ALA A 51 -9.62 -6.53 10.49
C ALA A 51 -8.13 -6.54 10.89
N VAL A 52 -7.40 -5.48 10.54
CA VAL A 52 -5.98 -5.31 10.90
C VAL A 52 -5.83 -4.74 12.31
N VAL A 53 -6.62 -3.72 12.65
CA VAL A 53 -6.55 -2.97 13.93
C VAL A 53 -7.26 -3.70 15.08
N CYS A 54 -8.15 -4.65 14.77
CA CYS A 54 -8.82 -5.44 15.80
C CYS A 54 -7.81 -6.34 16.55
N PRO A 55 -7.69 -6.19 17.88
CA PRO A 55 -6.85 -7.06 18.69
C PRO A 55 -7.37 -8.50 18.69
N PRO A 56 -6.51 -9.50 18.97
CA PRO A 56 -6.90 -10.91 19.04
C PRO A 56 -7.73 -11.22 20.30
N VAL A 57 -8.90 -10.61 20.42
CA VAL A 57 -9.75 -10.62 21.61
C VAL A 57 -10.46 -11.94 21.85
N VAL A 58 -10.51 -12.83 20.84
CA VAL A 58 -11.06 -14.18 20.98
C VAL A 58 -9.92 -15.19 21.13
N ALA A 59 -8.98 -15.20 20.18
CA ALA A 59 -7.92 -16.21 20.16
C ALA A 59 -7.03 -16.13 21.40
N LEU A 60 -6.59 -14.93 21.80
CA LEU A 60 -5.61 -14.80 22.87
C LEU A 60 -6.16 -15.18 24.25
N PRO A 61 -7.36 -14.74 24.68
CA PRO A 61 -7.93 -15.20 25.95
C PRO A 61 -8.19 -16.71 25.98
N LEU A 62 -8.69 -17.30 24.89
CA LEU A 62 -8.97 -18.74 24.82
C LEU A 62 -7.69 -19.59 24.85
N LEU A 63 -6.70 -19.24 24.03
CA LEU A 63 -5.41 -19.92 24.00
C LEU A 63 -4.64 -19.69 25.30
N GLY A 64 -4.63 -18.48 25.84
CA GLY A 64 -4.02 -18.16 27.14
C GLY A 64 -4.63 -18.95 28.29
N ALA A 65 -5.96 -19.04 28.36
CA ALA A 65 -6.66 -19.80 29.41
C ALA A 65 -6.42 -21.31 29.33
N THR A 66 -6.06 -21.84 28.15
CA THR A 66 -5.75 -23.26 27.96
C THR A 66 -4.26 -23.58 27.99
N ALA A 67 -3.39 -22.57 27.99
CA ALA A 67 -1.94 -22.76 28.00
C ALA A 67 -1.44 -23.65 29.16
N PRO A 68 -1.95 -23.55 30.41
CA PRO A 68 -1.53 -24.45 31.49
C PRO A 68 -1.90 -25.91 31.25
N ALA A 69 -3.05 -26.17 30.62
CA ALA A 69 -3.50 -27.51 30.27
C ALA A 69 -2.61 -28.13 29.17
N VAL A 70 -2.16 -27.31 28.22
CA VAL A 70 -1.21 -27.73 27.19
C VAL A 70 0.18 -27.92 27.77
N ASP A 71 0.62 -27.07 28.71
CA ASP A 71 1.90 -27.21 29.40
C ASP A 71 1.98 -28.53 30.18
N ALA A 72 0.89 -28.91 30.86
CA ALA A 72 0.76 -30.20 31.50
C ALA A 72 0.87 -31.38 30.51
N ALA A 73 0.25 -31.26 29.33
CA ALA A 73 0.34 -32.29 28.29
C ALA A 73 1.73 -32.38 27.63
N VAL A 74 2.46 -31.26 27.57
CA VAL A 74 3.86 -31.22 27.13
C VAL A 74 4.78 -31.84 28.18
N ALA A 75 4.48 -31.65 29.47
CA ALA A 75 5.26 -32.20 30.58
C ALA A 75 5.04 -33.70 30.77
N ASP A 76 3.79 -34.15 30.69
CA ASP A 76 3.40 -35.55 30.83
C ASP A 76 2.49 -36.00 29.67
N PRO A 77 3.05 -36.77 28.70
CA PRO A 77 2.29 -37.29 27.58
C PRO A 77 1.17 -38.27 27.95
N ALA A 78 1.13 -38.81 29.17
CA ALA A 78 0.08 -39.71 29.65
C ALA A 78 -1.05 -38.97 30.38
N ALA A 79 -0.81 -37.75 30.86
CA ALA A 79 -1.82 -36.97 31.59
C ALA A 79 -3.01 -36.59 30.70
N THR A 80 -4.22 -36.57 31.27
CA THR A 80 -5.42 -36.04 30.59
C THR A 80 -5.71 -34.65 31.12
N PRO A 81 -5.30 -33.58 30.41
CA PRO A 81 -5.41 -32.24 30.93
C PRO A 81 -6.87 -31.78 31.01
N ALA A 82 -7.29 -31.29 32.17
CA ALA A 82 -8.61 -30.68 32.35
C ALA A 82 -8.60 -29.24 31.83
N LEU A 83 -9.37 -28.97 30.78
CA LEU A 83 -9.58 -27.63 30.23
C LEU A 83 -10.56 -26.88 31.14
N ALA A 84 -10.08 -26.37 32.29
CA ALA A 84 -10.86 -25.57 33.24
C ALA A 84 -11.17 -24.14 32.70
N LEU A 85 -11.60 -24.06 31.43
CA LEU A 85 -11.66 -22.85 30.63
C LEU A 85 -12.51 -21.75 31.27
N ARG A 86 -13.72 -22.08 31.72
CA ARG A 86 -14.65 -21.11 32.33
C ARG A 86 -14.07 -20.47 33.59
N ALA A 87 -13.45 -21.27 34.46
CA ALA A 87 -12.82 -20.78 35.68
C ALA A 87 -11.63 -19.88 35.35
N ARG A 88 -10.76 -20.31 34.42
CA ARG A 88 -9.58 -19.54 34.00
C ARG A 88 -9.91 -18.25 33.27
N LEU A 89 -10.95 -18.23 32.42
CA LEU A 89 -11.41 -17.01 31.78
C LEU A 89 -11.99 -16.02 32.79
N ARG A 90 -12.71 -16.49 33.82
CA ARG A 90 -13.18 -15.61 34.91
C ARG A 90 -12.03 -15.01 35.71
N GLU A 91 -11.02 -15.82 36.00
CA GLU A 91 -9.87 -15.41 36.82
C GLU A 91 -8.89 -14.52 36.04
N ARG A 92 -8.58 -14.86 34.78
CA ARG A 92 -7.47 -14.29 34.00
C ARG A 92 -7.89 -13.63 32.68
N GLY A 93 -9.14 -13.79 32.27
CA GLY A 93 -9.68 -13.20 31.04
C GLY A 93 -9.46 -11.69 30.94
N PRO A 94 -9.70 -10.88 31.99
CA PRO A 94 -9.46 -9.44 31.94
C PRO A 94 -7.99 -9.08 31.65
N THR A 95 -7.05 -9.77 32.30
CA THR A 95 -5.60 -9.56 32.08
C THR A 95 -5.17 -10.00 30.68
N LEU A 96 -5.66 -11.16 30.22
CA LEU A 96 -5.38 -11.65 28.86
C LEU A 96 -5.97 -10.72 27.80
N LEU A 97 -7.17 -10.18 28.03
CA LEU A 97 -7.79 -9.19 27.14
C LEU A 97 -7.01 -7.88 27.11
N ALA A 98 -6.57 -7.38 28.28
CA ALA A 98 -5.73 -6.18 28.35
C ALA A 98 -4.39 -6.38 27.61
N LEU A 99 -3.78 -7.57 27.74
CA LEU A 99 -2.59 -7.93 26.96
C LEU A 99 -2.89 -8.08 25.47
N ALA A 100 -4.07 -8.57 25.08
CA ALA A 100 -4.49 -8.63 23.69
C ALA A 100 -4.57 -7.23 23.09
N VAL A 101 -5.23 -6.29 23.76
CA VAL A 101 -5.38 -4.90 23.29
C VAL A 101 -4.03 -4.18 23.29
N GLY A 102 -3.35 -4.11 24.45
CA GLY A 102 -2.09 -3.36 24.58
C GLY A 102 -0.96 -3.98 23.75
N GLY A 103 -0.88 -5.31 23.73
CA GLY A 103 0.08 -6.03 22.89
C GLY A 103 -0.17 -5.83 21.40
N HIS A 104 -1.44 -5.79 20.98
CA HIS A 104 -1.76 -5.52 19.58
C HIS A 104 -1.38 -4.11 19.15
N LEU A 105 -1.60 -3.09 19.99
CA LEU A 105 -1.17 -1.72 19.69
C LEU A 105 0.35 -1.64 19.51
N VAL A 106 1.12 -2.31 20.37
CA VAL A 106 2.58 -2.42 20.21
C VAL A 106 2.95 -3.16 18.94
N ALA A 107 2.27 -4.27 18.63
CA ALA A 107 2.52 -5.06 17.43
C ALA A 107 2.22 -4.25 16.15
N LEU A 108 1.13 -3.50 16.11
CA LEU A 108 0.78 -2.61 15.00
C LEU A 108 1.82 -1.50 14.84
N ALA A 109 2.24 -0.85 15.92
CA ALA A 109 3.26 0.18 15.88
C ALA A 109 4.60 -0.37 15.38
N CYS A 110 5.04 -1.54 15.87
CA CYS A 110 6.25 -2.20 15.38
C CYS A 110 6.12 -2.66 13.92
N GLY A 111 4.95 -3.18 13.52
CA GLY A 111 4.69 -3.60 12.15
C GLY A 111 4.68 -2.44 11.16
N ALA A 112 4.03 -1.34 11.51
CA ALA A 112 4.04 -0.09 10.75
C ALA A 112 5.44 0.51 10.67
N ALA A 113 6.17 0.57 11.78
CA ALA A 113 7.56 1.01 11.78
C ALA A 113 8.43 0.16 10.86
N ALA A 114 8.36 -1.17 10.97
CA ALA A 114 9.12 -2.09 10.12
C ALA A 114 8.77 -1.92 8.64
N PHE A 115 7.46 -1.80 8.32
CA PHE A 115 7.00 -1.55 6.97
C PHE A 115 7.58 -0.23 6.43
N LEU A 116 7.42 0.89 7.15
CA LEU A 116 7.93 2.20 6.72
C LEU A 116 9.45 2.15 6.49
N LEU A 117 10.20 1.58 7.42
CA LEU A 117 11.66 1.52 7.34
C LEU A 117 12.19 0.64 6.21
N LEU A 118 11.41 -0.35 5.74
CA LEU A 118 11.79 -1.23 4.64
C LEU A 118 11.25 -0.73 3.30
N ASP A 119 9.99 -0.33 3.24
CA ASP A 119 9.31 0.07 2.01
C ASP A 119 9.76 1.46 1.53
N THR A 120 10.14 2.38 2.44
CA THR A 120 10.65 3.71 2.04
C THR A 120 11.93 3.62 1.20
N PRO A 121 13.01 2.93 1.61
CA PRO A 121 14.21 2.81 0.79
C PRO A 121 13.99 1.99 -0.49
N VAL A 122 13.11 0.98 -0.46
CA VAL A 122 12.75 0.22 -1.67
C VAL A 122 12.05 1.10 -2.69
N ARG A 123 11.05 1.89 -2.27
CA ARG A 123 10.38 2.87 -3.14
C ARG A 123 11.36 3.89 -3.67
N TRP A 124 12.23 4.42 -2.81
CA TRP A 124 13.27 5.35 -3.22
C TRP A 124 14.16 4.75 -4.31
N ALA A 125 14.58 3.48 -4.17
CA ALA A 125 15.39 2.80 -5.17
C ALA A 125 14.63 2.60 -6.50
N VAL A 126 13.35 2.20 -6.44
CA VAL A 126 12.48 2.08 -7.62
C VAL A 126 12.37 3.41 -8.35
N TYR A 127 12.10 4.49 -7.63
CA TYR A 127 11.99 5.84 -8.21
C TYR A 127 13.33 6.37 -8.72
N ALA A 128 14.44 6.05 -8.04
CA ALA A 128 15.79 6.42 -8.49
C ALA A 128 16.17 5.78 -9.83
N THR A 129 15.58 4.63 -10.17
CA THR A 129 15.77 3.98 -11.47
C THR A 129 14.77 4.42 -12.53
N GLY A 130 13.95 5.45 -12.27
CA GLY A 130 12.85 5.83 -13.16
C GLY A 130 11.71 4.80 -13.20
N GLY A 131 11.70 3.87 -12.24
CA GLY A 131 10.64 2.90 -12.09
C GLY A 131 9.48 3.45 -11.27
N THR A 132 8.37 2.74 -11.31
CA THR A 132 7.12 3.17 -10.68
C THR A 132 6.46 2.05 -9.90
N VAL A 133 5.64 2.41 -8.90
CA VAL A 133 4.93 1.43 -8.07
C VAL A 133 3.45 1.53 -8.39
N SER A 134 2.84 0.41 -8.76
CA SER A 134 1.42 0.37 -9.13
C SER A 134 0.50 0.85 -8.00
N THR A 135 -0.63 1.44 -8.37
CA THR A 135 -1.67 1.88 -7.42
C THR A 135 -2.09 0.76 -6.47
N VAL A 136 -2.20 -0.47 -6.97
CA VAL A 136 -2.54 -1.64 -6.15
C VAL A 136 -1.45 -1.90 -5.10
N ALA A 137 -0.17 -1.87 -5.50
CA ALA A 137 0.94 -2.07 -4.57
C ALA A 137 1.03 -0.93 -3.53
N VAL A 138 0.64 0.29 -3.88
CA VAL A 138 0.57 1.42 -2.94
C VAL A 138 -0.49 1.22 -1.86
N HIS A 139 -1.67 0.71 -2.22
CA HIS A 139 -2.79 0.58 -1.29
C HIS A 139 -2.78 -0.73 -0.50
N VAL A 140 -2.34 -1.84 -1.12
CA VAL A 140 -2.43 -3.18 -0.54
C VAL A 140 -1.17 -3.55 0.24
N THR A 141 0.03 -3.20 -0.26
CA THR A 141 1.30 -3.59 0.38
C THR A 141 1.45 -3.05 1.80
N PRO A 142 1.03 -1.81 2.15
CA PRO A 142 1.05 -1.36 3.54
C PRO A 142 0.23 -2.26 4.47
N LEU A 143 -0.96 -2.69 4.06
CA LEU A 143 -1.80 -3.56 4.88
C LEU A 143 -1.16 -4.93 5.09
N VAL A 144 -0.65 -5.53 4.02
CA VAL A 144 0.04 -6.83 4.08
C VAL A 144 1.32 -6.71 4.91
N GLY A 145 2.12 -5.67 4.67
CA GLY A 145 3.38 -5.40 5.37
C GLY A 145 3.18 -5.15 6.86
N VAL A 146 2.21 -4.31 7.24
CA VAL A 146 1.83 -4.07 8.63
C VAL A 146 1.29 -5.33 9.27
N ALA A 147 0.44 -6.11 8.58
CA ALA A 147 -0.11 -7.35 9.12
C ALA A 147 0.99 -8.39 9.37
N VAL A 148 1.92 -8.58 8.43
CA VAL A 148 3.08 -9.47 8.58
C VAL A 148 3.98 -8.98 9.71
N GLY A 149 4.29 -7.68 9.76
CA GLY A 149 5.10 -7.09 10.82
C GLY A 149 4.46 -7.22 12.20
N ALA A 150 3.16 -6.99 12.31
CA ALA A 150 2.40 -7.17 13.55
C ALA A 150 2.34 -8.65 13.97
N PHE A 151 2.18 -9.56 13.02
CA PHE A 151 2.23 -11.00 13.28
C PHE A 151 3.60 -11.44 13.82
N LEU A 152 4.70 -10.94 13.24
CA LEU A 152 6.05 -11.19 13.75
C LEU A 152 6.25 -10.58 15.15
N ALA A 153 5.76 -9.35 15.37
CA ALA A 153 5.86 -8.66 16.65
C ALA A 153 5.09 -9.39 17.78
N TRP A 154 3.98 -10.05 17.47
CA TRP A 154 3.26 -10.91 18.40
C TRP A 154 4.13 -12.05 18.96
N GLY A 155 5.07 -12.57 18.17
CA GLY A 155 6.06 -13.54 18.64
C GLY A 155 6.91 -13.00 19.80
N LEU A 156 7.25 -11.71 19.80
CA LEU A 156 7.99 -11.07 20.89
C LEU A 156 7.15 -10.90 22.16
N LEU A 157 5.82 -10.83 22.02
CA LEU A 157 4.86 -10.61 23.10
C LEU A 157 4.34 -11.91 23.74
N ALA A 158 4.51 -13.05 23.07
CA ALA A 158 4.14 -14.37 23.60
C ALA A 158 4.62 -14.65 25.06
N PRO A 159 5.81 -14.21 25.51
CA PRO A 159 6.24 -14.36 26.90
C PRO A 159 5.34 -13.66 27.92
N ALA A 160 4.73 -12.51 27.58
CA ALA A 160 3.80 -11.80 28.47
C ALA A 160 2.52 -12.62 28.68
N VAL A 161 1.98 -13.17 27.58
CA VAL A 161 0.77 -14.02 27.60
C VAL A 161 1.01 -15.28 28.43
N ALA A 162 2.17 -15.92 28.26
CA ALA A 162 2.52 -17.10 29.04
C ALA A 162 2.58 -16.82 30.55
N ARG A 163 3.07 -15.65 30.96
CA ARG A 163 3.18 -15.25 32.37
C ARG A 163 1.81 -14.92 32.98
N ALA A 164 1.00 -14.16 32.26
CA ALA A 164 -0.39 -13.90 32.66
C ALA A 164 -1.22 -15.19 32.77
N ALA A 165 -1.01 -16.14 31.85
CA ALA A 165 -1.66 -17.45 31.89
C ALA A 165 -1.20 -18.30 33.09
N SER A 166 0.07 -18.20 33.49
CA SER A 166 0.59 -18.85 34.71
C SER A 166 0.15 -18.18 36.01
N GLY A 167 -0.42 -16.98 35.90
CA GLY A 167 -0.98 -16.23 37.01
C GLY A 167 0.00 -15.31 37.73
N ASP A 168 1.12 -14.99 37.10
CA ASP A 168 2.09 -13.99 37.58
C ASP A 168 1.43 -12.59 37.67
N GLY A 169 2.07 -11.66 38.39
CA GLY A 169 1.59 -10.29 38.51
C GLY A 169 1.86 -9.44 37.26
N VAL A 170 1.01 -8.44 36.98
CA VAL A 170 1.07 -7.59 35.78
C VAL A 170 2.47 -7.00 35.50
N GLY A 171 3.19 -6.58 36.54
CA GLY A 171 4.55 -6.04 36.40
C GLY A 171 5.58 -7.08 35.91
N VAL A 172 5.36 -8.37 36.19
CA VAL A 172 6.16 -9.49 35.68
C VAL A 172 5.81 -9.75 34.22
N ASP A 173 4.52 -9.72 33.88
CA ASP A 173 4.01 -9.97 32.53
C ASP A 173 4.57 -8.98 31.52
N VAL A 174 4.47 -7.67 31.81
CA VAL A 174 4.91 -6.59 30.91
C VAL A 174 6.43 -6.60 30.71
N ARG A 175 7.21 -7.07 31.71
CA ARG A 175 8.68 -7.17 31.61
C ARG A 175 9.13 -8.48 30.96
N ALA A 176 8.25 -9.45 30.78
CA ALA A 176 8.60 -10.77 30.25
C ALA A 176 9.17 -10.73 28.82
N PRO A 177 8.61 -9.94 27.87
CA PRO A 177 9.20 -9.76 26.54
C PRO A 177 10.65 -9.24 26.61
N LEU A 178 10.90 -8.21 27.44
CA LEU A 178 12.23 -7.60 27.59
C LEU A 178 13.27 -8.58 28.18
N ARG A 179 12.83 -9.47 29.08
CA ARG A 179 13.69 -10.53 29.61
C ARG A 179 13.95 -11.60 28.55
N ALA A 180 12.92 -11.98 27.78
CA ALA A 180 13.02 -12.98 26.72
C ALA A 180 14.01 -12.55 25.63
N LEU A 181 14.11 -11.26 25.29
CA LEU A 181 15.08 -10.74 24.32
C LEU A 181 16.56 -11.04 24.66
N ARG A 182 16.89 -11.34 25.92
CA ARG A 182 18.24 -11.80 26.29
C ARG A 182 18.50 -13.26 25.93
N ASP A 183 17.46 -14.06 25.86
CA ASP A 183 17.53 -15.43 25.34
C ASP A 183 17.38 -15.40 23.81
N ARG A 184 18.47 -14.97 23.15
CA ARG A 184 18.52 -14.80 21.69
C ARG A 184 18.06 -16.03 20.92
N ARG A 185 18.32 -17.24 21.45
CA ARG A 185 17.99 -18.50 20.76
C ARG A 185 16.50 -18.77 20.82
N ARG A 186 15.89 -18.61 21.99
CA ARG A 186 14.44 -18.76 22.14
C ARG A 186 13.70 -17.68 21.35
N THR A 187 14.16 -16.43 21.40
CA THR A 187 13.59 -15.35 20.60
C THR A 187 13.70 -15.65 19.10
N ALA A 188 14.87 -16.07 18.62
CA ALA A 188 15.07 -16.45 17.22
C ALA A 188 14.18 -17.62 16.79
N ALA A 189 13.99 -18.62 17.65
CA ALA A 189 13.08 -19.75 17.36
C ALA A 189 11.62 -19.30 17.24
N VAL A 190 11.16 -18.45 18.16
CA VAL A 190 9.78 -17.92 18.15
C VAL A 190 9.55 -17.02 16.93
N LEU A 191 10.49 -16.12 16.61
CA LEU A 191 10.42 -15.28 15.42
C LEU A 191 10.51 -16.12 14.13
N GLY A 192 11.39 -17.11 14.09
CA GLY A 192 11.53 -18.02 12.96
C GLY A 192 10.26 -18.81 12.69
N LEU A 193 9.57 -19.26 13.74
CA LEU A 193 8.27 -19.93 13.60
C LEU A 193 7.21 -19.00 12.99
N HIS A 194 7.10 -17.76 13.47
CA HIS A 194 6.18 -16.78 12.89
C HIS A 194 6.58 -16.41 11.44
N LEU A 195 7.88 -16.26 11.17
CA LEU A 195 8.37 -15.96 9.83
C LEU A 195 8.02 -17.07 8.83
N VAL A 196 8.24 -18.34 9.19
CA VAL A 196 7.84 -19.47 8.35
C VAL A 196 6.33 -19.45 8.10
N CYS A 197 5.52 -19.23 9.13
CA CYS A 197 4.06 -19.14 8.96
C CYS A 197 3.66 -18.00 8.02
N ALA A 198 4.27 -16.83 8.16
CA ALA A 198 4.00 -15.67 7.31
C ALA A 198 4.44 -15.92 5.85
N LEU A 199 5.61 -16.52 5.63
CA LEU A 199 6.13 -16.83 4.30
C LEU A 199 5.29 -17.90 3.58
N VAL A 200 4.83 -18.93 4.30
CA VAL A 200 3.93 -19.95 3.73
C VAL A 200 2.59 -19.32 3.34
N ALA A 201 2.01 -18.50 4.22
CA ALA A 201 0.75 -17.81 3.93
C ALA A 201 0.89 -16.85 2.73
N LEU A 202 1.96 -16.05 2.69
CA LEU A 202 2.25 -15.13 1.59
C LEU A 202 2.52 -15.87 0.28
N GLY A 203 3.28 -16.96 0.32
CA GLY A 203 3.57 -17.80 -0.83
C GLY A 203 2.33 -18.49 -1.40
N LEU A 204 1.43 -18.99 -0.54
CA LEU A 204 0.14 -19.54 -0.95
C LEU A 204 -0.75 -18.48 -1.60
N PHE A 205 -0.84 -17.30 -0.98
CA PHE A 205 -1.59 -16.18 -1.55
C PHE A 205 -1.05 -15.80 -2.93
N ALA A 206 0.27 -15.61 -3.05
CA ALA A 206 0.92 -15.25 -4.30
C ALA A 206 0.76 -16.34 -5.38
N ALA A 207 0.91 -17.62 -5.01
CA ALA A 207 0.72 -18.75 -5.93
C ALA A 207 -0.74 -18.81 -6.43
N CYS A 208 -1.72 -18.65 -5.53
CA CYS A 208 -3.12 -18.59 -5.92
C CYS A 208 -3.40 -17.42 -6.85
N VAL A 209 -2.82 -16.23 -6.62
CA VAL A 209 -2.99 -15.07 -7.51
C VAL A 209 -2.27 -15.24 -8.86
N ALA A 210 -1.07 -15.82 -8.87
CA ALA A 210 -0.30 -16.05 -10.09
C ALA A 210 -0.97 -17.08 -11.01
N LEU A 211 -1.38 -18.23 -10.46
CA LEU A 211 -2.16 -19.25 -11.19
C LEU A 211 -3.50 -18.73 -11.70
N ALA A 212 -3.96 -17.62 -11.12
CA ALA A 212 -5.23 -17.03 -11.41
C ALA A 212 -5.13 -16.00 -12.56
N ALA A 213 -4.02 -15.24 -12.64
CA ALA A 213 -3.79 -14.23 -13.68
C ALA A 213 -3.85 -14.79 -15.12
N ASP A 214 -3.42 -16.04 -15.34
CA ASP A 214 -3.39 -16.66 -16.68
C ASP A 214 -4.78 -17.12 -17.21
N TYR A 215 -5.84 -17.04 -16.40
CA TYR A 215 -7.10 -17.76 -16.67
C TYR A 215 -8.39 -16.91 -16.65
N TYR A 216 -8.35 -15.57 -16.57
CA TYR A 216 -9.58 -14.77 -16.43
C TYR A 216 -10.00 -13.94 -17.65
N PRO A 217 -10.89 -14.49 -18.48
CA PRO A 217 -11.64 -13.68 -19.44
C PRO A 217 -12.76 -12.84 -18.78
N THR A 218 -13.07 -13.02 -17.48
CA THR A 218 -14.20 -12.33 -16.81
C THR A 218 -13.94 -11.90 -15.36
N ARG A 219 -14.62 -10.82 -14.93
CA ARG A 219 -14.59 -10.28 -13.56
C ARG A 219 -15.04 -11.27 -12.48
N THR A 220 -16.01 -12.13 -12.78
CA THR A 220 -16.53 -13.13 -11.83
C THR A 220 -15.50 -14.18 -11.49
N ALA A 221 -14.74 -14.63 -12.49
CA ALA A 221 -13.68 -15.62 -12.28
C ALA A 221 -12.51 -15.02 -11.47
N ALA A 222 -12.16 -13.74 -11.70
CA ALA A 222 -11.19 -13.03 -10.88
C ALA A 222 -11.61 -12.90 -9.41
N LEU A 223 -12.90 -12.60 -9.15
CA LEU A 223 -13.45 -12.52 -7.79
C LEU A 223 -13.46 -13.88 -7.08
N LEU A 224 -13.87 -14.95 -7.77
CA LEU A 224 -13.86 -16.30 -7.22
C LEU A 224 -12.45 -16.71 -6.79
N SER A 225 -11.45 -16.40 -7.60
CA SER A 225 -10.06 -16.77 -7.33
C SER A 225 -9.41 -15.93 -6.25
N LEU A 226 -9.75 -14.65 -6.16
CA LEU A 226 -9.40 -13.85 -4.99
C LEU A 226 -10.00 -14.45 -3.71
N GLY A 227 -11.26 -14.91 -3.80
CA GLY A 227 -11.93 -15.64 -2.71
C GLY A 227 -11.22 -16.94 -2.33
N VAL A 228 -10.81 -17.75 -3.31
CA VAL A 228 -10.04 -18.99 -3.08
C VAL A 228 -8.66 -18.69 -2.48
N ALA A 229 -7.93 -17.70 -3.02
CA ALA A 229 -6.64 -17.27 -2.51
C ALA A 229 -6.75 -16.85 -1.03
N PHE A 230 -7.76 -16.05 -0.72
CA PHE A 230 -8.06 -15.63 0.64
C PHE A 230 -8.41 -16.81 1.55
N ALA A 231 -9.34 -17.68 1.14
CA ALA A 231 -9.78 -18.83 1.92
C ALA A 231 -8.63 -19.81 2.19
N SER A 232 -7.80 -20.11 1.18
CA SER A 232 -6.61 -20.96 1.33
C SER A 232 -5.58 -20.34 2.26
N THR A 233 -5.33 -19.03 2.16
CA THR A 233 -4.38 -18.31 3.03
C THR A 233 -4.83 -18.34 4.48
N VAL A 234 -6.10 -18.04 4.73
CA VAL A 234 -6.70 -18.06 6.06
C VAL A 234 -6.70 -19.49 6.64
N GLY A 235 -7.10 -20.48 5.84
CA GLY A 235 -7.10 -21.89 6.24
C GLY A 235 -5.70 -22.37 6.62
N ALA A 236 -4.68 -22.00 5.83
CA ALA A 236 -3.29 -22.30 6.14
C ALA A 236 -2.83 -21.63 7.44
N LEU A 237 -3.16 -20.35 7.67
CA LEU A 237 -2.82 -19.65 8.91
C LEU A 237 -3.47 -20.28 10.15
N VAL A 238 -4.74 -20.70 10.06
CA VAL A 238 -5.41 -21.42 11.16
C VAL A 238 -4.72 -22.75 11.44
N LEU A 239 -4.40 -23.53 10.40
CA LEU A 239 -3.70 -24.80 10.53
C LEU A 239 -2.31 -24.62 11.14
N LEU A 240 -1.52 -23.69 10.61
CA LEU A 240 -0.17 -23.39 11.09
C LEU A 240 -0.19 -22.86 12.53
N GLY A 241 -1.14 -21.98 12.87
CA GLY A 241 -1.33 -21.48 14.23
C GLY A 241 -1.69 -22.58 15.21
N THR A 242 -2.53 -23.54 14.79
CA THR A 242 -2.91 -24.71 15.60
C THR A 242 -1.70 -25.60 15.92
N LEU A 243 -0.79 -25.77 14.96
CA LEU A 243 0.46 -26.51 15.14
C LEU A 243 1.49 -25.72 15.96
N ALA A 244 1.58 -24.41 15.74
CA ALA A 244 2.51 -23.51 16.41
C ALA A 244 2.17 -23.29 17.91
N TYR A 245 0.89 -23.35 18.27
CA TYR A 245 0.45 -23.05 19.63
C TYR A 245 1.10 -23.96 20.70
N PRO A 246 1.06 -25.30 20.61
CA PRO A 246 1.74 -26.16 21.58
C PRO A 246 3.27 -26.01 21.57
N ILE A 247 3.85 -25.66 20.41
CA ILE A 247 5.29 -25.36 20.29
C ILE A 247 5.63 -24.11 21.12
N HIS A 248 4.81 -23.06 21.07
CA HIS A 248 4.99 -21.88 21.92
C HIS A 248 4.94 -22.20 23.40
N VAL A 249 4.02 -23.07 23.82
CA VAL A 249 3.91 -23.51 25.22
C VAL A 249 5.16 -24.31 25.62
N ALA A 250 5.62 -25.25 24.78
CA ALA A 250 6.83 -26.03 25.05
C ALA A 250 8.10 -25.16 25.12
N LEU A 251 8.22 -24.15 24.24
CA LEU A 251 9.29 -23.15 24.28
C LEU A 251 9.23 -22.28 25.53
N ALA A 252 8.02 -22.02 26.06
CA ALA A 252 7.85 -21.26 27.30
C ALA A 252 8.35 -22.01 28.53
N ARG A 253 8.12 -23.32 28.58
CA ARG A 253 8.53 -24.22 29.67
C ARG A 253 10.03 -24.36 29.81
N ARG A 254 10.76 -24.46 28.70
CA ARG A 254 12.20 -24.77 28.68
C ARG A 254 13.12 -23.58 28.97
N GLY A 255 12.59 -22.45 29.47
CA GLY A 255 13.40 -21.28 29.83
C GLY A 255 14.30 -21.58 31.03
N GLY A 256 15.61 -21.39 30.87
CA GLY A 256 16.59 -21.47 31.96
C GLY A 256 16.43 -20.38 33.03
N PRO A 257 17.38 -20.25 33.99
CA PRO A 257 17.29 -19.28 35.07
C PRO A 257 16.96 -17.87 34.55
N ARG A 258 16.02 -17.19 35.24
CA ARG A 258 15.42 -15.91 34.82
C ARG A 258 16.53 -14.94 34.39
N PRO A 259 16.68 -14.64 33.08
CA PRO A 259 17.70 -13.71 32.65
C PRO A 259 17.40 -12.31 33.24
N PRO A 260 18.43 -11.57 33.68
CA PRO A 260 18.23 -10.21 34.18
C PRO A 260 17.59 -9.35 33.09
N SER A 261 16.66 -8.47 33.46
CA SER A 261 16.00 -7.59 32.49
C SER A 261 17.00 -6.69 31.76
N LEU A 262 16.65 -6.28 30.54
CA LEU A 262 17.37 -5.22 29.85
C LEU A 262 17.36 -3.94 30.68
N SER A 263 18.45 -3.17 30.61
CA SER A 263 18.52 -1.86 31.25
C SER A 263 17.50 -0.91 30.61
N PRO A 264 16.71 -0.16 31.40
CA PRO A 264 15.77 0.84 30.87
C PRO A 264 16.44 1.84 29.92
N LYS A 265 17.71 2.20 30.19
CA LYS A 265 18.50 3.10 29.32
C LYS A 265 18.65 2.55 27.90
N ARG A 266 18.90 1.24 27.75
CA ARG A 266 19.04 0.61 26.42
C ARG A 266 17.71 0.58 25.67
N VAL A 267 16.61 0.33 26.39
CA VAL A 267 15.26 0.36 25.81
C VAL A 267 14.90 1.77 25.37
N ALA A 268 15.20 2.79 26.18
CA ALA A 268 14.97 4.19 25.84
C ALA A 268 15.77 4.64 24.61
N VAL A 269 17.05 4.28 24.51
CA VAL A 269 17.87 4.59 23.33
C VAL A 269 17.34 3.88 22.08
N ALA A 270 16.95 2.61 22.18
CA ALA A 270 16.37 1.89 21.05
C ALA A 270 15.03 2.49 20.61
N ALA A 271 14.18 2.89 21.56
CA ALA A 271 12.93 3.58 21.27
C ALA A 271 13.19 4.92 20.57
N LEU A 272 14.12 5.73 21.07
CA LEU A 272 14.50 7.01 20.47
C LEU A 272 14.98 6.81 19.02
N LEU A 273 15.92 5.88 18.80
CA LEU A 273 16.43 5.56 17.46
C LEU A 273 15.31 5.14 16.50
N LEU A 274 14.43 4.23 16.94
CA LEU A 274 13.29 3.80 16.12
C LEU A 274 12.34 4.95 15.83
N THR A 275 12.01 5.80 16.82
CA THR A 275 11.14 6.95 16.59
C THR A 275 11.75 7.96 15.63
N THR A 276 13.05 8.22 15.71
CA THR A 276 13.76 9.13 14.79
C THR A 276 13.80 8.55 13.38
N LEU A 277 14.07 7.26 13.23
CA LEU A 277 14.07 6.60 11.92
C LEU A 277 12.68 6.60 11.28
N VAL A 278 11.63 6.30 12.06
CA VAL A 278 10.24 6.35 11.58
C VAL A 278 9.86 7.77 11.20
N ALA A 279 10.16 8.77 12.03
CA ALA A 279 9.89 10.17 11.71
C ALA A 279 10.61 10.61 10.43
N GLY A 280 11.87 10.19 10.22
CA GLY A 280 12.61 10.44 9.00
C GLY A 280 11.99 9.74 7.78
N ALA A 281 11.61 8.47 7.91
CA ALA A 281 10.95 7.72 6.84
C ALA A 281 9.58 8.28 6.48
N SER A 282 8.81 8.73 7.46
CA SER A 282 7.56 9.46 7.26
C SER A 282 7.83 10.77 6.53
N ALA A 283 8.76 11.60 7.01
CA ALA A 283 9.13 12.86 6.35
C ALA A 283 9.49 12.68 4.87
N VAL A 284 10.29 11.65 4.53
CA VAL A 284 10.61 11.32 3.12
C VAL A 284 9.35 11.00 2.30
N ARG A 285 8.38 10.28 2.88
CA ARG A 285 7.09 10.00 2.20
C ARG A 285 6.19 11.22 2.10
N VAL A 286 6.24 12.11 3.09
CA VAL A 286 5.48 13.36 3.11
C VAL A 286 5.96 14.34 2.05
N THR A 287 7.26 14.37 1.79
CA THR A 287 7.83 15.38 0.89
C THR A 287 7.85 14.93 -0.57
N GLU A 288 7.11 13.87 -0.92
CA GLU A 288 7.02 13.31 -2.28
C GLU A 288 8.40 13.23 -2.95
N THR A 289 9.33 12.46 -2.38
CA THR A 289 10.63 12.26 -3.04
C THR A 289 10.49 11.28 -4.21
N ARG A 290 9.91 11.75 -5.32
CA ARG A 290 10.64 11.50 -6.57
C ARG A 290 12.03 12.13 -6.38
N PRO A 291 13.11 11.58 -6.93
CA PRO A 291 14.39 12.29 -6.95
C PRO A 291 14.20 13.64 -7.68
N THR A 292 13.87 14.69 -6.94
CA THR A 292 13.81 16.06 -7.43
C THR A 292 14.50 16.95 -6.40
N PRO A 293 15.84 16.91 -6.41
CA PRO A 293 16.57 18.17 -6.30
C PRO A 293 17.39 18.51 -7.54
N ASP A 294 17.72 17.55 -8.42
CA ASP A 294 18.68 17.78 -9.53
C ASP A 294 18.14 17.48 -10.94
N ALA A 295 16.99 16.82 -11.10
CA ALA A 295 16.49 16.43 -12.43
C ALA A 295 15.81 17.55 -13.24
N GLY A 296 15.56 18.74 -12.66
CA GLY A 296 14.80 19.79 -13.37
C GLY A 296 14.69 21.18 -12.74
N THR A 297 15.35 21.40 -11.61
CA THR A 297 15.53 22.73 -10.98
C THR A 297 16.78 23.44 -11.49
N GLY A 298 17.74 22.70 -12.06
CA GLY A 298 18.84 23.28 -12.81
C GLY A 298 18.30 23.92 -14.09
N THR A 299 18.70 25.16 -14.34
CA THR A 299 18.62 25.86 -15.64
C THR A 299 19.50 25.20 -16.72
N ALA A 300 19.73 23.88 -16.61
CA ALA A 300 20.48 23.12 -17.58
C ALA A 300 19.80 23.27 -18.93
N ALA A 301 20.54 23.80 -19.90
CA ALA A 301 20.06 24.00 -21.25
C ALA A 301 19.35 22.74 -21.76
N LEU A 302 18.25 22.89 -22.49
CA LEU A 302 17.61 21.76 -23.13
C LEU A 302 18.62 21.05 -24.07
N PRO A 303 18.60 19.71 -24.13
CA PRO A 303 19.43 18.94 -25.06
C PRO A 303 19.41 19.48 -26.50
N ALA A 304 20.50 19.31 -27.24
CA ALA A 304 20.58 19.78 -28.62
C ALA A 304 19.65 18.98 -29.55
N ASP A 305 19.52 17.68 -29.33
CA ASP A 305 18.54 16.83 -30.01
C ASP A 305 17.09 17.29 -29.69
N ALA A 306 16.17 17.16 -30.65
CA ALA A 306 14.82 17.68 -30.50
C ALA A 306 13.89 16.74 -29.73
N THR A 307 14.09 15.43 -29.85
CA THR A 307 13.36 14.40 -29.09
C THR A 307 13.74 14.51 -27.63
N ASP A 308 15.05 14.51 -27.34
CA ASP A 308 15.55 14.62 -25.97
C ASP A 308 15.19 15.97 -25.34
N ALA A 309 15.14 17.05 -26.13
CA ALA A 309 14.69 18.36 -25.65
C ALA A 309 13.21 18.36 -25.29
N TYR A 310 12.36 17.70 -26.06
CA TYR A 310 10.95 17.61 -25.76
C TYR A 310 10.71 16.75 -24.51
N ALA A 311 11.34 15.58 -24.43
CA ALA A 311 11.28 14.69 -23.27
C ALA A 311 11.71 15.42 -21.99
N ALA A 312 12.90 16.05 -22.01
CA ALA A 312 13.41 16.78 -20.85
C ALA A 312 12.49 17.96 -20.46
N ALA A 313 11.91 18.67 -21.43
CA ALA A 313 10.98 19.76 -21.14
C ALA A 313 9.66 19.26 -20.53
N LEU A 314 9.17 18.10 -21.01
CA LEU A 314 7.97 17.45 -20.49
C LEU A 314 8.19 16.99 -19.04
N ASP A 315 9.30 16.32 -18.77
CA ASP A 315 9.68 15.87 -17.43
C ASP A 315 9.79 17.04 -16.44
N ARG A 316 10.41 18.13 -16.87
CA ARG A 316 10.55 19.35 -16.07
C ARG A 316 9.21 20.04 -15.82
N THR A 317 8.28 20.04 -16.79
CA THR A 317 6.90 20.50 -16.56
C THR A 317 6.20 19.61 -15.53
N ALA A 318 6.29 18.28 -15.70
CA ALA A 318 5.63 17.31 -14.83
C ALA A 318 6.17 17.31 -13.39
N ALA A 319 7.44 17.69 -13.20
CA ALA A 319 8.09 17.85 -11.90
C ALA A 319 7.67 19.11 -11.14
N ARG A 320 7.04 20.09 -11.81
CA ARG A 320 6.56 21.34 -11.21
C ARG A 320 5.04 21.33 -11.04
N ASP A 321 4.54 22.30 -10.27
CA ASP A 321 3.13 22.67 -10.32
C ASP A 321 2.82 23.10 -11.76
N HIS A 322 1.79 22.50 -12.38
CA HIS A 322 1.49 22.75 -13.78
C HIS A 322 0.01 22.57 -14.12
N ARG A 323 -0.42 23.29 -15.16
CA ARG A 323 -1.76 23.25 -15.72
C ARG A 323 -1.66 23.05 -17.21
N VAL A 324 -2.33 22.03 -17.72
CA VAL A 324 -2.46 21.76 -19.15
C VAL A 324 -3.92 21.93 -19.54
N THR A 325 -4.17 22.80 -20.51
CA THR A 325 -5.47 22.98 -21.15
C THR A 325 -5.40 22.45 -22.57
N VAL A 326 -6.21 21.45 -22.87
CA VAL A 326 -6.38 20.87 -24.20
C VAL A 326 -7.73 21.30 -24.75
N ARG A 327 -7.74 21.97 -25.90
CA ARG A 327 -8.97 22.21 -26.65
C ARG A 327 -8.95 21.32 -27.87
N ASP A 328 -9.94 20.44 -27.98
CA ASP A 328 -10.13 19.53 -29.10
C ASP A 328 -11.41 19.90 -29.85
N ALA A 329 -11.38 19.79 -31.17
CA ALA A 329 -12.55 19.90 -32.02
C ALA A 329 -12.78 18.54 -32.67
N HIS A 330 -13.83 17.84 -32.24
CA HIS A 330 -14.21 16.52 -32.74
C HIS A 330 -15.65 16.58 -33.24
N GLU A 331 -15.87 16.22 -34.51
CA GLU A 331 -17.21 16.19 -35.14
C GLU A 331 -18.03 17.48 -35.00
N GLY A 332 -17.37 18.64 -34.95
CA GLY A 332 -18.03 19.94 -34.79
C GLY A 332 -18.37 20.34 -33.34
N ARG A 333 -18.06 19.50 -32.34
CA ARG A 333 -18.14 19.85 -30.91
C ARG A 333 -16.80 20.31 -30.39
N ALA A 334 -16.81 21.37 -29.57
CA ALA A 334 -15.64 21.86 -28.86
C ALA A 334 -15.54 21.18 -27.49
N LEU A 335 -14.45 20.46 -27.26
CA LEU A 335 -14.13 19.85 -25.98
C LEU A 335 -12.96 20.62 -25.35
N VAL A 336 -13.13 21.12 -24.13
CA VAL A 336 -12.04 21.73 -23.36
C VAL A 336 -11.76 20.87 -22.14
N SER A 337 -10.55 20.31 -22.09
CA SER A 337 -10.07 19.55 -20.94
C SER A 337 -8.96 20.35 -20.26
N THR A 338 -9.07 20.56 -18.95
CA THR A 338 -8.04 21.22 -18.14
C THR A 338 -7.60 20.28 -17.03
N THR A 339 -6.31 19.95 -17.00
CA THR A 339 -5.70 19.18 -15.90
C THR A 339 -4.73 20.09 -15.16
N THR A 340 -4.94 20.25 -13.86
CA THR A 340 -4.07 21.02 -12.97
C THR A 340 -3.48 20.08 -11.94
N VAL A 341 -2.16 20.07 -11.82
CA VAL A 341 -1.40 19.31 -10.84
C VAL A 341 -0.62 20.30 -10.00
N GLU A 342 -0.95 20.36 -8.72
CA GLU A 342 -0.29 21.15 -7.70
C GLU A 342 0.51 20.19 -6.83
N ARG A 343 1.79 19.98 -7.19
CA ARG A 343 2.73 19.11 -6.47
C ARG A 343 2.98 19.63 -5.06
N THR A 344 3.09 20.95 -4.90
CA THR A 344 3.36 21.61 -3.62
C THR A 344 2.34 21.22 -2.54
N ASP A 345 1.06 21.24 -2.89
CA ASP A 345 -0.04 20.88 -1.97
C ASP A 345 -0.62 19.48 -2.21
N ARG A 346 -0.02 18.70 -3.12
CA ARG A 346 -0.44 17.34 -3.52
C ARG A 346 -1.90 17.27 -3.99
N ARG A 347 -2.30 18.24 -4.79
CA ARG A 347 -3.66 18.34 -5.34
C ARG A 347 -3.66 18.14 -6.83
N ILE A 348 -4.73 17.51 -7.32
CA ILE A 348 -5.00 17.35 -8.73
C ILE A 348 -6.45 17.75 -8.98
N ARG A 349 -6.66 18.53 -10.03
CA ARG A 349 -7.99 18.93 -10.47
C ARG A 349 -8.08 18.76 -11.98
N THR A 350 -9.13 18.08 -12.41
CA THR A 350 -9.44 17.89 -13.81
C THR A 350 -10.81 18.48 -14.11
N VAL A 351 -10.94 19.21 -15.20
CA VAL A 351 -12.21 19.77 -15.67
C VAL A 351 -12.37 19.41 -17.13
N VAL A 352 -13.50 18.79 -17.48
CA VAL A 352 -13.87 18.47 -18.87
C VAL A 352 -15.17 19.19 -19.17
N ASP A 353 -15.11 20.10 -20.13
CA ASP A 353 -16.24 20.86 -20.64
C ASP A 353 -16.50 20.46 -22.10
N THR A 354 -17.68 19.88 -22.35
CA THR A 354 -18.13 19.43 -23.67
C THR A 354 -18.95 20.48 -24.42
N GLY A 355 -19.18 21.66 -23.82
CA GLY A 355 -20.08 22.70 -24.35
C GLY A 355 -21.58 22.40 -24.14
N ASP A 356 -21.93 21.13 -23.88
CA ASP A 356 -23.27 20.68 -23.57
C ASP A 356 -23.37 20.35 -22.06
N GLY A 357 -24.05 21.21 -21.28
CA GLY A 357 -24.33 20.99 -19.86
C GLY A 357 -23.24 21.50 -18.90
N ASP A 358 -23.31 21.05 -17.63
CA ASP A 358 -22.34 21.42 -16.60
C ASP A 358 -21.00 20.68 -16.81
N PRO A 359 -19.85 21.34 -16.61
CA PRO A 359 -18.55 20.70 -16.76
C PRO A 359 -18.39 19.54 -15.77
N THR A 360 -17.76 18.48 -16.25
CA THR A 360 -17.40 17.34 -15.39
C THR A 360 -16.11 17.69 -14.67
N VAL A 361 -16.12 17.62 -13.33
CA VAL A 361 -14.99 17.98 -12.48
C VAL A 361 -14.52 16.75 -11.73
N GLY A 362 -13.23 16.45 -11.88
CA GLY A 362 -12.47 15.53 -11.04
C GLY A 362 -11.55 16.29 -10.10
N TYR A 363 -11.39 15.81 -8.87
CA TYR A 363 -10.50 16.39 -7.87
C TYR A 363 -9.91 15.31 -6.96
N ALA A 364 -8.69 15.56 -6.52
CA ALA A 364 -7.85 14.63 -5.80
C ALA A 364 -6.92 15.42 -4.86
N ASP A 365 -6.85 15.05 -3.57
CA ASP A 365 -5.80 15.51 -2.65
C ASP A 365 -5.37 14.40 -1.68
N SER A 366 -4.41 14.65 -0.78
CA SER A 366 -3.92 13.64 0.17
C SER A 366 -4.99 12.90 0.99
N GLY A 367 -6.22 13.42 1.10
CA GLY A 367 -7.31 12.80 1.84
C GLY A 367 -8.60 12.53 1.07
N VAL A 368 -8.74 12.94 -0.20
CA VAL A 368 -10.01 12.79 -0.96
C VAL A 368 -9.81 12.48 -2.44
N VAL A 369 -10.68 11.63 -2.99
CA VAL A 369 -10.90 11.45 -4.44
C VAL A 369 -12.35 11.82 -4.76
N TYR A 370 -12.58 12.64 -5.78
CA TYR A 370 -13.90 13.08 -6.23
C TYR A 370 -13.96 13.08 -7.76
N GLY A 371 -14.96 12.41 -8.34
CA GLY A 371 -15.28 12.58 -9.77
C GLY A 371 -14.17 12.22 -10.77
N LEU A 372 -13.13 11.48 -10.35
CA LEU A 372 -12.06 10.98 -11.21
C LEU A 372 -12.35 9.51 -11.60
N ALA A 373 -12.16 9.18 -12.88
CA ALA A 373 -12.18 7.79 -13.33
C ALA A 373 -10.87 7.08 -12.95
N GLY A 374 -10.96 5.78 -12.65
CA GLY A 374 -9.82 4.95 -12.24
C GLY A 374 -10.16 4.03 -11.07
N PHE A 375 -9.26 3.07 -10.80
CA PHE A 375 -9.40 2.12 -9.69
C PHE A 375 -9.28 2.84 -8.33
N SER A 376 -10.40 3.38 -7.86
CA SER A 376 -10.57 3.90 -6.50
C SER A 376 -11.35 2.86 -5.68
N PRO A 377 -10.68 1.86 -5.06
CA PRO A 377 -11.37 0.84 -4.27
C PRO A 377 -12.05 1.53 -3.10
N GLY A 378 -13.37 1.72 -3.20
CA GLY A 378 -14.21 2.28 -2.13
C GLY A 378 -14.12 1.50 -0.82
N LEU A 379 -13.51 0.31 -0.86
CA LEU A 379 -13.17 -0.51 0.29
C LEU A 379 -12.32 0.24 1.35
N PHE A 380 -11.45 1.18 0.95
CA PHE A 380 -10.60 1.93 1.90
C PHE A 380 -11.14 3.31 2.27
N ALA A 381 -12.38 3.63 1.87
CA ALA A 381 -12.94 4.94 2.13
C ALA A 381 -13.34 5.09 3.60
N LEU A 382 -12.85 6.13 4.28
CA LEU A 382 -13.25 6.50 5.65
C LEU A 382 -14.49 7.42 5.69
N GLY A 383 -15.09 7.64 4.53
CA GLY A 383 -16.28 8.46 4.36
C GLY A 383 -16.62 8.60 2.90
N GLU A 384 -17.91 8.78 2.63
CA GLU A 384 -18.43 9.07 1.30
C GLU A 384 -19.39 10.25 1.41
N ARG A 385 -19.23 11.23 0.52
CA ARG A 385 -20.15 12.36 0.37
C ARG A 385 -20.73 12.33 -1.03
N HIS A 386 -22.05 12.48 -1.11
CA HIS A 386 -22.75 12.68 -2.38
C HIS A 386 -22.73 14.17 -2.72
N ALA A 387 -22.32 14.48 -3.94
CA ALA A 387 -22.18 15.85 -4.44
C ALA A 387 -22.87 15.95 -5.82
N GLY A 388 -24.14 15.54 -5.86
CA GLY A 388 -24.99 15.42 -7.05
C GLY A 388 -25.46 13.98 -7.29
N ASP A 389 -26.35 13.80 -8.29
CA ASP A 389 -27.10 12.55 -8.52
C ASP A 389 -26.20 11.33 -8.82
N TRP A 390 -24.98 11.55 -9.33
CA TRP A 390 -24.04 10.48 -9.67
C TRP A 390 -22.60 10.74 -9.21
N LYS A 391 -22.33 11.89 -8.57
CA LYS A 391 -20.99 12.30 -8.17
C LYS A 391 -20.77 12.01 -6.70
N ARG A 392 -19.71 11.26 -6.41
CA ARG A 392 -19.32 10.88 -5.05
C ARG A 392 -17.89 11.28 -4.77
N ALA A 393 -17.68 11.85 -3.59
CA ALA A 393 -16.37 12.10 -3.03
C ALA A 393 -16.10 11.05 -1.96
N ARG A 394 -14.92 10.44 -1.99
CA ARG A 394 -14.50 9.43 -1.02
C ARG A 394 -13.25 9.90 -0.31
N ALA A 395 -13.26 9.80 1.02
CA ALA A 395 -12.08 10.06 1.83
C ALA A 395 -11.16 8.84 1.78
N LEU A 396 -10.09 8.91 0.98
CA LEU A 396 -9.22 7.77 0.67
C LEU A 396 -7.77 8.10 1.01
N PRO A 397 -6.93 7.10 1.34
CA PRO A 397 -5.51 7.31 1.52
C PRO A 397 -4.89 7.80 0.21
N GLY A 398 -4.39 9.02 0.19
CA GLY A 398 -3.81 9.63 -1.00
C GLY A 398 -2.33 9.30 -1.16
N TYR A 399 -2.01 8.57 -2.23
CA TYR A 399 -0.67 8.53 -2.82
C TYR A 399 -0.88 8.64 -4.33
N TRP A 400 -0.76 9.85 -4.86
CA TRP A 400 -1.04 10.10 -6.26
C TRP A 400 0.09 9.57 -7.13
N TYR A 401 -0.19 8.46 -7.79
CA TYR A 401 0.63 7.96 -8.85
C TYR A 401 0.28 8.73 -10.14
N LEU A 402 1.05 9.76 -10.45
CA LEU A 402 1.24 10.19 -11.84
C LEU A 402 2.12 9.13 -12.49
N ARG A 403 1.61 8.38 -13.48
CA ARG A 403 2.47 7.60 -14.38
C ARG A 403 3.56 8.52 -14.96
N ASP A 404 4.64 7.92 -15.45
CA ASP A 404 5.61 8.66 -16.28
C ASP A 404 4.94 9.17 -17.57
N GLU A 405 3.87 8.50 -17.98
CA GLU A 405 2.86 9.00 -18.90
C GLU A 405 1.94 9.99 -18.16
N TYR A 406 1.56 11.08 -18.83
CA TYR A 406 0.74 12.20 -18.33
C TYR A 406 -0.72 11.82 -17.93
N ALA A 407 -1.00 10.55 -17.58
CA ALA A 407 -2.30 9.98 -17.32
C ALA A 407 -2.47 9.63 -15.83
N VAL A 408 -2.89 10.62 -15.03
CA VAL A 408 -3.49 10.37 -13.68
C VAL A 408 -4.91 9.83 -13.80
N THR A 409 -5.48 9.99 -14.97
CA THR A 409 -6.90 10.12 -15.17
C THR A 409 -7.54 8.88 -15.79
N ASP A 410 -6.79 7.81 -16.11
CA ASP A 410 -7.29 6.65 -16.89
C ASP A 410 -8.19 7.14 -18.06
N GLY A 411 -7.69 8.12 -18.82
CA GLY A 411 -8.42 8.71 -19.95
C GLY A 411 -9.46 9.80 -19.62
N PHE A 412 -9.67 10.15 -18.34
CA PHE A 412 -10.62 11.22 -17.94
C PHE A 412 -10.17 12.63 -18.38
N ALA A 413 -8.90 12.83 -18.72
CA ALA A 413 -8.44 14.04 -19.41
C ALA A 413 -7.21 13.77 -20.27
N SER A 414 -7.09 14.54 -21.35
CA SER A 414 -5.96 14.46 -22.28
C SER A 414 -4.72 15.15 -21.72
N GLY A 415 -3.59 14.44 -21.77
CA GLY A 415 -2.28 14.97 -21.44
C GLY A 415 -1.59 15.70 -22.61
N LEU A 416 -0.33 16.04 -22.41
CA LEU A 416 0.56 16.45 -23.50
C LEU A 416 0.99 15.22 -24.32
N PRO A 417 1.33 15.38 -25.62
CA PRO A 417 1.76 14.27 -26.47
C PRO A 417 3.00 13.53 -25.94
N GLU A 418 3.08 12.22 -26.14
CA GLU A 418 4.22 11.43 -25.65
C GLU A 418 5.53 11.74 -26.39
N PRO A 419 6.68 11.79 -25.69
CA PRO A 419 7.93 12.24 -26.29
C PRO A 419 8.71 11.17 -27.06
N HIS A 420 8.49 9.87 -26.82
CA HIS A 420 9.33 8.79 -27.35
C HIS A 420 8.65 7.89 -28.39
N THR A 421 7.58 8.35 -29.02
CA THR A 421 6.87 7.60 -30.08
C THR A 421 7.52 7.74 -31.46
N GLY A 422 8.49 8.64 -31.61
CA GLY A 422 9.22 8.84 -32.86
C GLY A 422 10.26 9.94 -32.77
N ALA A 423 10.84 10.31 -33.92
CA ALA A 423 11.86 11.35 -34.00
C ALA A 423 11.24 12.75 -34.12
N TRP A 424 11.41 13.57 -33.09
CA TRP A 424 11.04 14.98 -33.13
C TRP A 424 12.10 15.78 -33.88
N THR A 425 11.70 16.87 -34.51
CA THR A 425 12.61 17.78 -35.22
C THR A 425 12.39 19.22 -34.77
N THR A 426 13.45 20.03 -34.75
CA THR A 426 13.30 21.47 -34.45
C THR A 426 12.88 22.22 -35.70
N VAL A 427 11.72 22.86 -35.65
CA VAL A 427 11.15 23.60 -36.79
C VAL A 427 11.26 25.11 -36.62
N ASN A 428 11.46 25.60 -35.39
CA ASN A 428 11.74 27.01 -35.14
C ASN A 428 12.53 27.22 -33.83
N ARG A 429 13.32 28.29 -33.77
CA ARG A 429 13.92 28.83 -32.55
C ARG A 429 13.84 30.35 -32.60
N THR A 430 13.07 30.96 -31.70
CA THR A 430 12.86 32.42 -31.65
C THR A 430 12.58 32.84 -30.23
N ASP A 431 13.16 33.95 -29.77
CA ASP A 431 12.86 34.62 -28.48
C ASP A 431 12.80 33.67 -27.28
N GLY A 432 13.84 32.86 -27.09
CA GLY A 432 13.91 31.91 -25.97
C GLY A 432 12.92 30.74 -26.08
N VAL A 433 12.21 30.59 -27.20
CA VAL A 433 11.28 29.49 -27.47
C VAL A 433 11.81 28.60 -28.58
N ARG A 434 11.86 27.29 -28.33
CA ARG A 434 12.16 26.25 -29.32
C ARG A 434 10.86 25.54 -29.70
N THR A 435 10.50 25.53 -30.97
CA THR A 435 9.37 24.75 -31.47
C THR A 435 9.88 23.44 -32.08
N VAL A 436 9.37 22.33 -31.57
CA VAL A 436 9.64 20.98 -32.07
C VAL A 436 8.40 20.41 -32.76
N ALA A 437 8.59 19.53 -33.72
CA ALA A 437 7.51 18.89 -34.46
C ALA A 437 7.74 17.39 -34.64
N LEU A 438 6.65 16.63 -34.56
CA LEU A 438 6.55 15.23 -34.94
C LEU A 438 5.62 15.16 -36.16
N THR A 439 6.07 14.52 -37.22
CA THR A 439 5.36 14.50 -38.52
C THR A 439 5.26 13.11 -39.15
N ASP A 440 5.85 12.09 -38.51
CA ASP A 440 5.63 10.71 -38.92
C ASP A 440 4.22 10.29 -38.48
N ASP A 441 3.42 9.81 -39.42
CA ASP A 441 1.98 9.62 -39.23
C ASP A 441 1.67 8.59 -38.13
N ALA A 442 2.40 7.47 -38.10
CA ALA A 442 2.26 6.44 -37.07
C ALA A 442 2.72 6.96 -35.70
N ALA A 443 3.90 7.59 -35.63
CA ALA A 443 4.40 8.18 -34.40
C ALA A 443 3.49 9.29 -33.84
N VAL A 444 2.83 10.07 -34.71
CA VAL A 444 1.84 11.07 -34.30
C VAL A 444 0.58 10.42 -33.74
N PHE A 445 0.14 9.30 -34.32
CA PHE A 445 -1.00 8.55 -33.80
C PHE A 445 -0.70 8.04 -32.39
N ASP A 446 0.42 7.34 -32.22
CA ASP A 446 0.89 6.81 -30.94
C ASP A 446 1.11 7.94 -29.91
N ALA A 447 1.63 9.10 -30.33
CA ALA A 447 1.85 10.24 -29.41
C ALA A 447 0.57 10.83 -28.84
N LEU A 448 -0.57 10.65 -29.51
CA LEU A 448 -1.84 11.33 -29.20
C LEU A 448 -2.90 10.41 -28.60
N LEU A 449 -2.73 9.10 -28.75
CA LEU A 449 -3.72 8.08 -28.42
C LEU A 449 -3.03 6.93 -27.67
N ASP A 450 -3.72 6.43 -26.64
CA ASP A 450 -3.27 5.30 -25.80
C ASP A 450 -3.63 3.95 -26.48
N VAL A 451 -3.43 3.86 -27.80
CA VAL A 451 -3.69 2.69 -28.66
C VAL A 451 -2.60 2.64 -29.71
N GLU A 452 -2.01 1.45 -29.94
CA GLU A 452 -0.97 1.26 -30.94
C GLU A 452 -1.52 1.47 -32.37
N ALA A 453 -0.74 2.13 -33.23
CA ALA A 453 -1.12 2.46 -34.60
C ALA A 453 -1.41 1.24 -35.50
N ASP A 454 -1.02 0.03 -35.10
CA ASP A 454 -1.20 -1.21 -35.88
C ASP A 454 -2.69 -1.50 -36.20
N ASP A 455 -3.62 -0.94 -35.42
CA ASP A 455 -5.08 -1.05 -35.62
C ASP A 455 -5.70 0.12 -36.44
N ALA A 456 -4.89 1.05 -36.95
CA ALA A 456 -5.36 2.28 -37.59
C ALA A 456 -4.70 2.59 -38.95
N SER A 457 -5.48 3.17 -39.86
CA SER A 457 -4.96 3.77 -41.10
C SER A 457 -4.81 5.28 -40.91
N VAL A 458 -3.58 5.76 -40.72
CA VAL A 458 -3.31 7.19 -40.56
C VAL A 458 -3.13 7.85 -41.93
N ARG A 459 -3.96 8.85 -42.24
CA ARG A 459 -3.91 9.59 -43.51
C ARG A 459 -3.00 10.83 -43.44
N SER A 460 -2.97 11.50 -42.29
CA SER A 460 -2.07 12.62 -42.03
C SER A 460 -1.98 12.95 -40.54
N GLY A 461 -0.78 13.16 -40.04
CA GLY A 461 -0.49 13.52 -38.65
C GLY A 461 0.53 14.65 -38.55
N ARG A 462 0.31 15.57 -37.61
CA ARG A 462 1.35 16.52 -37.18
C ARG A 462 1.13 16.94 -35.74
N VAL A 463 2.19 16.90 -34.95
CA VAL A 463 2.26 17.57 -33.64
C VAL A 463 3.32 18.66 -33.69
N ARG A 464 3.05 19.79 -33.03
CA ARG A 464 4.00 20.88 -32.80
C ARG A 464 3.94 21.31 -31.36
N MET A 465 5.07 21.29 -30.66
CA MET A 465 5.18 21.69 -29.27
C MET A 465 6.16 22.84 -29.12
N ARG A 466 5.88 23.76 -28.19
CA ARG A 466 6.69 24.94 -27.89
C ARG A 466 7.35 24.74 -26.54
N LEU A 467 8.66 24.90 -26.51
CA LEU A 467 9.51 24.69 -25.33
C LEU A 467 10.12 26.04 -24.94
N ASP A 468 10.00 26.39 -23.68
CA ASP A 468 10.74 27.49 -23.07
C ASP A 468 12.18 27.03 -22.84
N THR A 469 13.15 27.66 -23.50
CA THR A 469 14.56 27.25 -23.43
C THR A 469 15.27 27.74 -22.17
N GLU A 470 14.77 28.79 -21.52
CA GLU A 470 15.34 29.32 -20.27
C GLU A 470 14.85 28.52 -19.07
N ARG A 471 13.53 28.33 -18.98
CA ARG A 471 12.90 27.56 -17.90
C ARG A 471 12.97 26.06 -18.13
N GLY A 472 13.18 25.64 -19.38
CA GLY A 472 13.25 24.25 -19.80
C GLY A 472 11.91 23.52 -19.66
N VAL A 473 10.79 24.16 -19.98
CA VAL A 473 9.44 23.60 -19.77
C VAL A 473 8.60 23.68 -21.05
N VAL A 474 7.57 22.86 -21.15
CA VAL A 474 6.58 22.93 -22.23
C VAL A 474 5.64 24.13 -22.01
N LEU A 475 5.44 24.95 -23.05
CA LEU A 475 4.51 26.08 -23.07
C LEU A 475 3.15 25.74 -23.68
N GLY A 476 3.07 24.67 -24.47
CA GLY A 476 1.88 24.28 -25.22
C GLY A 476 2.21 23.93 -26.67
N GLY A 477 1.20 23.94 -27.53
CA GLY A 477 1.37 23.46 -28.90
C GLY A 477 0.07 23.22 -29.64
N SER A 478 0.15 22.45 -30.72
CA SER A 478 -1.00 22.05 -31.52
C SER A 478 -0.76 20.68 -32.14
N ALA A 479 -1.82 19.88 -32.26
CA ALA A 479 -1.80 18.63 -32.98
C ALA A 479 -2.95 18.56 -33.98
N ARG A 480 -2.69 17.91 -35.11
CA ARG A 480 -3.69 17.53 -36.10
C ARG A 480 -3.49 16.06 -36.45
N LEU A 481 -4.57 15.31 -36.45
CA LEU A 481 -4.57 13.90 -36.84
C LEU A 481 -5.81 13.64 -37.68
N ASN A 482 -5.61 12.93 -38.79
CA ASN A 482 -6.65 12.36 -39.62
C ASN A 482 -6.29 10.89 -39.82
N ALA A 483 -7.07 10.01 -39.19
CA ALA A 483 -6.88 8.57 -39.24
C ALA A 483 -8.22 7.87 -39.38
N THR A 484 -8.21 6.57 -39.65
CA THR A 484 -9.36 5.69 -39.60
C THR A 484 -9.03 4.56 -38.62
N LEU A 485 -9.83 4.40 -37.58
CA LEU A 485 -9.67 3.35 -36.56
C LEU A 485 -10.86 2.37 -36.70
N GLY A 486 -10.59 1.15 -37.14
CA GLY A 486 -11.66 0.24 -37.60
C GLY A 486 -12.48 0.86 -38.72
N ASP A 487 -13.80 0.96 -38.54
CA ASP A 487 -14.72 1.58 -39.50
C ASP A 487 -14.99 3.07 -39.23
N HIS A 488 -14.28 3.70 -38.29
CA HIS A 488 -14.52 5.07 -37.86
C HIS A 488 -13.44 6.04 -38.32
N ASP A 489 -13.84 7.09 -39.04
CA ASP A 489 -12.95 8.22 -39.33
C ASP A 489 -12.70 9.05 -38.05
N LEU A 490 -11.43 9.28 -37.75
CA LEU A 490 -10.95 10.01 -36.60
C LEU A 490 -10.21 11.27 -37.05
N VAL A 491 -10.90 12.41 -36.97
CA VAL A 491 -10.28 13.74 -37.14
C VAL A 491 -10.14 14.40 -35.77
N ARG A 492 -8.91 14.78 -35.42
CA ARG A 492 -8.56 15.48 -34.18
C ARG A 492 -7.81 16.76 -34.49
N ASN A 493 -8.26 17.86 -33.90
CA ASN A 493 -7.57 19.14 -33.97
C ASN A 493 -7.42 19.68 -32.56
N ARG A 494 -6.25 19.46 -31.98
CA ARG A 494 -5.96 19.83 -30.59
C ARG A 494 -5.09 21.08 -30.52
N THR A 495 -5.39 21.95 -29.57
CA THR A 495 -4.49 23.00 -29.11
C THR A 495 -4.17 22.77 -27.65
N TYR A 496 -2.90 22.94 -27.29
CA TYR A 496 -2.37 22.75 -25.95
C TYR A 496 -1.88 24.08 -25.41
N ASP A 497 -2.26 24.39 -24.18
CA ASP A 497 -1.71 25.50 -23.40
C ASP A 497 -1.18 24.95 -22.09
N ALA A 498 0.09 25.21 -21.78
CA ALA A 498 0.75 24.68 -20.59
C ALA A 498 1.35 25.82 -19.77
N ALA A 499 0.90 25.91 -18.51
CA ALA A 499 1.48 26.80 -17.51
C ALA A 499 2.21 25.97 -16.46
N SER A 500 3.38 26.43 -16.01
CA SER A 500 4.14 25.78 -14.94
C SER A 500 4.81 26.78 -14.01
N GLY A 501 4.94 26.40 -12.73
CA GLY A 501 5.59 27.18 -11.69
C GLY A 501 4.61 27.85 -10.69
N PRO A 502 5.11 28.85 -9.94
CA PRO A 502 4.33 29.51 -8.88
C PRO A 502 3.05 30.15 -9.42
N GLY A 503 1.92 29.95 -8.72
CA GLY A 503 0.60 30.46 -9.12
C GLY A 503 -0.27 29.46 -9.89
N VAL A 504 0.20 28.23 -10.09
CA VAL A 504 -0.65 27.12 -10.52
C VAL A 504 -1.27 26.47 -9.29
N GLU A 505 -2.57 26.67 -9.11
CA GLU A 505 -3.34 26.12 -7.99
C GLU A 505 -4.42 25.16 -8.50
N ALA A 506 -4.64 24.07 -7.75
CA ALA A 506 -5.73 23.12 -7.96
C ALA A 506 -6.74 23.26 -6.80
N PRO A 507 -7.60 24.30 -6.81
CA PRO A 507 -8.50 24.56 -5.70
C PRO A 507 -9.52 23.43 -5.55
N ARG A 508 -9.84 23.11 -4.28
CA ARG A 508 -10.89 22.16 -3.94
C ARG A 508 -12.24 22.64 -4.48
N PRO A 509 -13.03 21.79 -5.17
CA PRO A 509 -14.36 22.17 -5.61
C PRO A 509 -15.27 22.56 -4.44
N ASP A 510 -16.01 23.67 -4.59
CA ASP A 510 -16.91 24.19 -3.54
C ASP A 510 -17.99 23.17 -3.12
N THR A 511 -18.41 22.31 -4.05
CA THR A 511 -19.36 21.21 -3.80
C THR A 511 -18.87 20.21 -2.77
N LEU A 512 -17.56 20.12 -2.54
CA LEU A 512 -16.96 19.26 -1.52
C LEU A 512 -16.91 19.93 -0.14
N GLY A 513 -17.24 21.21 -0.02
CA GLY A 513 -17.23 21.98 1.22
C GLY A 513 -15.95 21.79 2.06
N ALA A 514 -16.09 22.01 3.37
CA ALA A 514 -15.00 21.78 4.32
C ALA A 514 -14.63 20.29 4.44
N ARG A 515 -13.36 20.04 4.80
CA ARG A 515 -12.81 18.70 5.02
C ARG A 515 -13.52 17.99 6.18
N SER A 516 -13.87 16.73 5.97
CA SER A 516 -14.36 15.86 7.04
C SER A 516 -13.21 15.33 7.91
N PRO A 517 -13.48 14.86 9.16
CA PRO A 517 -12.45 14.24 10.00
C PRO A 517 -11.73 13.05 9.35
N GLY A 518 -12.43 12.29 8.49
CA GLY A 518 -11.83 11.18 7.75
C GLY A 518 -10.80 11.63 6.72
N GLU A 519 -11.02 12.79 6.08
CA GLU A 519 -10.05 13.41 5.17
C GLU A 519 -8.81 13.87 5.93
N TRP A 520 -8.99 14.54 7.08
CA TRP A 520 -7.89 14.93 7.96
C TRP A 520 -7.07 13.75 8.48
N LEU A 521 -7.73 12.64 8.82
CA LEU A 521 -7.03 11.43 9.25
C LEU A 521 -6.15 10.88 8.12
N TRP A 522 -6.62 10.92 6.87
CA TRP A 522 -5.81 10.48 5.74
C TRP A 522 -4.68 11.42 5.42
N ASP A 523 -4.87 12.73 5.58
CA ASP A 523 -3.74 13.65 5.54
C ASP A 523 -2.70 13.24 6.58
N VAL A 524 -3.07 13.06 7.85
CA VAL A 524 -2.11 12.66 8.91
C VAL A 524 -1.44 11.30 8.64
N PHE A 525 -2.00 10.43 7.81
CA PHE A 525 -1.39 9.16 7.39
C PHE A 525 -0.53 9.28 6.13
N ALA A 526 -0.83 10.23 5.25
CA ALA A 526 -0.06 10.54 4.06
C ALA A 526 1.14 11.45 4.38
N TYR A 527 0.97 12.31 5.38
CA TYR A 527 2.01 12.99 6.16
C TYR A 527 2.56 12.04 7.26
#